data_AF-A0A392SXV8-F1
#
_entry.id   AF-A0A392SXV8-F1
#
_cell.length_a   1.000
_cell.length_b   1.000
_cell.length_c   1.000
_cell.angle_alpha   90.00
_cell.angle_beta   90.00
_cell.angle_gamma   90.00
#
_symmetry.space_group_name_H-M   'P 1'
#
loop_
_entity.id
_entity.type
_entity.pdbx_description
1 polymer ?
#
loop_
_entity_poly.entity_id
_entity_poly.type
_entity_poly.pdbx_seq_one_letter_code
_entity_poly.pdbx_strand_id
1 'polypeptide(L)'
;NKNKAKWRTKALLSQSGPGSSSSPGDPPKRARQDDSVVDLTDSEAKFVLPNCFGARGFLEKFPPAVADTEKSIILGMTPAARGEQLVRDTAAVMRL
;
A
#
# COMPACT_ATOMS: atom_id res chain seq x y z
N ASN A 1 -61.56 20.32 -26.44
CA ASN A 1 -61.31 21.19 -25.27
C ASN A 1 -60.21 20.52 -24.43
N LYS A 2 -58.92 20.78 -24.68
CA LYS A 2 -57.95 21.40 -23.74
C LYS A 2 -58.22 21.02 -22.27
N ASN A 3 -57.36 20.27 -21.56
CA ASN A 3 -56.17 20.80 -20.88
C ASN A 3 -55.34 19.67 -20.18
N LYS A 4 -54.07 19.49 -20.55
CA LYS A 4 -52.85 19.76 -19.75
C LYS A 4 -52.79 19.17 -18.33
N ALA A 5 -52.09 18.04 -18.17
CA ALA A 5 -51.51 17.62 -16.90
C ALA A 5 -50.38 18.60 -16.52
N LYS A 6 -50.59 19.34 -15.42
CA LYS A 6 -49.67 20.35 -14.90
C LYS A 6 -48.92 19.79 -13.69
N TRP A 7 -47.61 19.74 -13.87
CA TRP A 7 -46.51 19.51 -12.96
C TRP A 7 -46.58 20.23 -11.59
N ARG A 8 -45.97 19.54 -10.61
CA ARG A 8 -45.15 20.00 -9.47
C ARG A 8 -45.76 20.25 -8.07
N THR A 9 -45.21 19.44 -7.14
CA THR A 9 -44.58 19.74 -5.82
C THR A 9 -45.33 20.57 -4.78
N LYS A 10 -45.52 19.99 -3.58
CA LYS A 10 -45.02 20.53 -2.29
C LYS A 10 -45.02 19.40 -1.24
N ALA A 11 -43.83 18.91 -0.87
CA ALA A 11 -43.61 18.43 0.48
C ALA A 11 -42.64 19.43 1.11
N LEU A 12 -43.16 20.22 2.03
CA LEU A 12 -42.38 21.13 2.87
C LEU A 12 -42.05 20.41 4.17
N LEU A 13 -40.86 20.75 4.67
CA LEU A 13 -40.48 20.85 6.08
C LEU A 13 -39.65 19.69 6.69
N SER A 14 -38.34 19.85 6.49
CA SER A 14 -37.30 19.98 7.52
C SER A 14 -37.18 18.94 8.64
N GLN A 15 -36.00 18.31 8.72
CA GLN A 15 -35.08 18.46 9.87
C GLN A 15 -33.64 18.11 9.49
N SER A 16 -32.71 18.77 10.17
CA SER A 16 -31.30 19.06 9.87
C SER A 16 -30.27 17.96 10.19
N GLY A 17 -29.14 17.95 9.47
CA GLY A 17 -27.90 17.20 9.77
C GLY A 17 -26.73 17.67 8.87
N PRO A 18 -25.45 17.49 9.26
CA PRO A 18 -24.42 18.53 9.24
C PRO A 18 -23.86 18.89 7.87
N GLY A 19 -23.53 20.17 7.70
CA GLY A 19 -23.04 20.76 6.46
C GLY A 19 -21.82 20.05 5.90
N SER A 20 -21.96 19.51 4.69
CA SER A 20 -20.84 19.01 3.91
C SER A 20 -20.09 20.20 3.33
N SER A 21 -18.99 20.57 3.99
CA SER A 21 -17.95 21.41 3.42
C SER A 21 -17.39 20.70 2.18
N SER A 22 -17.68 21.23 0.99
CA SER A 22 -17.12 20.75 -0.26
C SER A 22 -15.71 21.31 -0.44
N SER A 23 -14.68 20.53 -0.09
CA SER A 23 -13.33 20.77 -0.61
C SER A 23 -13.22 20.19 -2.03
N PRO A 24 -12.58 20.91 -2.97
CA PRO A 24 -12.51 20.47 -4.36
C PRO A 24 -11.51 19.31 -4.53
N GLY A 25 -12.05 18.13 -4.81
CA GLY A 25 -11.44 17.18 -5.75
C GLY A 25 -10.33 16.26 -5.24
N ASP A 26 -10.63 15.38 -4.28
CA ASP A 26 -9.86 14.13 -4.15
C ASP A 26 -10.45 13.07 -5.09
N PRO A 27 -9.64 12.38 -5.93
CA PRO A 27 -10.11 11.28 -6.75
C PRO A 27 -10.79 10.21 -5.87
N PRO A 28 -11.91 9.60 -6.31
CA PRO A 28 -12.60 8.60 -5.53
C PRO A 28 -11.63 7.48 -5.15
N LYS A 29 -11.46 7.30 -3.84
CA LYS A 29 -10.63 6.24 -3.24
C LYS A 29 -11.16 4.92 -3.80
N ARG A 30 -10.40 4.29 -4.71
CA ARG A 30 -10.78 2.97 -5.25
C ARG A 30 -11.02 2.03 -4.07
N ALA A 31 -12.16 1.35 -4.05
CA ALA A 31 -12.40 0.27 -3.11
C ALA A 31 -11.25 -0.75 -3.29
N ARG A 32 -10.58 -1.10 -2.19
CA ARG A 32 -9.63 -2.22 -2.22
C ARG A 32 -10.46 -3.47 -2.49
N GLN A 33 -10.05 -4.29 -3.47
CA GLN A 33 -10.52 -5.68 -3.52
C GLN A 33 -9.94 -6.35 -2.28
N ASP A 34 -10.79 -6.69 -1.33
CA ASP A 34 -10.45 -7.42 -0.10
C ASP A 34 -10.61 -8.94 -0.31
N ASP A 35 -10.56 -9.39 -1.56
CA ASP A 35 -10.90 -10.78 -1.94
C ASP A 35 -9.77 -11.80 -1.68
N SER A 36 -8.63 -11.38 -1.13
CA SER A 36 -7.60 -12.32 -0.68
C SER A 36 -7.80 -12.67 0.80
N VAL A 37 -8.86 -13.42 1.11
CA VAL A 37 -8.92 -14.13 2.39
C VAL A 37 -7.92 -15.27 2.30
N VAL A 38 -6.78 -15.12 2.97
CA VAL A 38 -5.82 -16.21 3.16
C VAL A 38 -6.51 -17.26 4.03
N ASP A 39 -6.75 -18.44 3.48
CA ASP A 39 -7.28 -19.57 4.25
C ASP A 39 -6.19 -20.07 5.21
N LEU A 40 -6.34 -19.73 6.50
CA LEU A 40 -5.43 -20.18 7.56
C LEU A 40 -5.65 -21.67 7.92
N THR A 41 -6.65 -22.32 7.33
CA THR A 41 -6.97 -23.74 7.56
C THR A 41 -6.25 -24.67 6.57
N ASP A 42 -5.85 -24.16 5.41
CA ASP A 42 -4.89 -24.84 4.55
C ASP A 42 -3.56 -24.95 5.30
N SER A 43 -3.08 -26.17 5.47
CA SER A 43 -1.78 -26.42 6.10
C SER A 43 -0.67 -25.98 5.14
N GLU A 44 -0.45 -24.68 5.02
CA GLU A 44 0.72 -24.13 4.34
C GLU A 44 1.98 -24.73 4.96
N ALA A 45 3.00 -24.91 4.12
CA ALA A 45 4.31 -25.32 4.60
C ALA A 45 4.77 -24.32 5.67
N LYS A 46 4.95 -24.79 6.91
CA LYS A 46 5.43 -23.94 8.00
C LYS A 46 6.73 -23.29 7.54
N PHE A 47 6.73 -21.97 7.47
CA PHE A 47 7.93 -21.21 7.17
C PHE A 47 9.02 -21.59 8.17
N VAL A 48 10.09 -22.21 7.67
CA VAL A 48 11.21 -22.60 8.53
C VAL A 48 12.08 -21.37 8.70
N LEU A 49 12.01 -20.77 9.88
CA LEU A 49 12.85 -19.64 10.23
C LEU A 49 14.31 -20.11 10.39
N PRO A 50 15.29 -19.43 9.76
CA PRO A 50 16.70 -19.75 9.96
C PRO A 50 17.08 -19.75 11.45
N ASN A 51 17.93 -20.69 11.86
CA ASN A 51 18.26 -20.90 13.28
C ASN A 51 18.86 -19.66 13.97
N CYS A 52 19.49 -18.76 13.20
CA CYS A 52 20.04 -17.51 13.71
C CYS A 52 19.01 -16.59 14.39
N PHE A 53 17.71 -16.74 14.08
CA PHE A 53 16.65 -15.95 14.72
C PHE A 53 16.20 -16.51 16.08
N GLY A 54 16.34 -17.83 16.30
CA GLY A 54 15.98 -18.47 17.58
C GLY A 54 17.15 -18.56 18.56
N ALA A 55 18.38 -18.51 18.05
CA ALA A 55 19.59 -18.62 18.85
C ALA A 55 19.98 -17.26 19.47
N ARG A 56 19.62 -17.06 20.75
CA ARG A 56 20.03 -15.87 21.52
C ARG A 56 21.56 -15.72 21.51
N GLY A 57 22.06 -14.52 21.25
CA GLY A 57 23.51 -14.28 21.21
C GLY A 57 24.18 -14.64 19.87
N PHE A 58 23.43 -15.13 18.88
CA PHE A 58 24.02 -15.60 17.62
C PHE A 58 24.63 -14.46 16.82
N LEU A 59 23.92 -13.35 16.63
CA LEU A 59 24.42 -12.20 15.88
C LEU A 59 25.50 -11.43 16.65
N GLU A 60 25.54 -11.55 17.99
CA GLU A 60 26.61 -11.01 18.81
C GLU A 60 27.91 -11.80 18.63
N LYS A 61 27.82 -13.13 18.50
CA LYS A 61 28.98 -14.00 18.21
C LYS A 61 29.40 -13.93 16.74
N PHE A 62 28.43 -13.80 15.85
CA PHE A 62 28.61 -13.78 14.41
C PHE A 62 27.96 -12.50 13.84
N PRO A 63 28.61 -11.34 14.04
CA PRO A 63 28.07 -10.08 13.56
C PRO A 63 27.92 -10.12 12.04
N PRO A 64 26.77 -9.67 11.49
CA PRO A 64 26.63 -9.48 10.06
C PRO A 64 27.74 -8.55 9.56
N ALA A 65 28.55 -9.07 8.64
CA ALA A 65 29.60 -8.32 8.00
C ALA A 65 29.19 -8.02 6.55
N VAL A 66 29.34 -6.77 6.16
CA VAL A 66 29.19 -6.32 4.77
C VAL A 66 30.60 -6.07 4.26
N ALA A 67 30.94 -6.58 3.08
CA ALA A 67 32.25 -6.33 2.48
C ALA A 67 32.47 -4.81 2.31
N ASP A 68 33.71 -4.35 2.48
CA ASP A 68 34.02 -2.91 2.45
C ASP A 68 33.57 -2.23 1.14
N THR A 69 33.69 -2.95 0.02
CA THR A 69 33.20 -2.50 -1.28
C THR A 69 31.69 -2.25 -1.25
N GLU A 70 30.90 -3.19 -0.75
CA GLU A 70 29.45 -3.06 -0.69
C GLU A 70 29.03 -1.97 0.31
N LYS A 71 29.70 -1.90 1.47
CA LYS A 71 29.49 -0.85 2.47
C LYS A 71 29.76 0.54 1.87
N SER A 72 30.83 0.69 1.09
CA SER A 72 31.14 1.96 0.41
C SER A 72 30.11 2.35 -0.64
N ILE A 73 29.53 1.38 -1.34
CA ILE A 73 28.45 1.61 -2.31
C ILE A 73 27.19 2.08 -1.58
N ILE A 74 26.77 1.37 -0.53
CA ILE A 74 25.55 1.71 0.22
C ILE A 74 25.63 3.09 0.86
N LEU A 75 26.77 3.40 1.50
CA LEU A 75 26.97 4.66 2.22
C LEU A 75 27.37 5.83 1.31
N GLY A 76 28.06 5.54 0.20
CA GLY A 76 28.56 6.55 -0.74
C GLY A 76 27.57 6.92 -1.86
N MET A 77 26.54 6.11 -2.11
CA MET A 77 25.51 6.44 -3.10
C MET A 77 24.60 7.56 -2.62
N THR A 78 24.49 8.61 -3.44
CA THR A 78 23.54 9.69 -3.20
C THR A 78 22.10 9.18 -3.33
N PRO A 79 21.12 9.84 -2.67
CA PRO A 79 19.70 9.47 -2.81
C PRO A 79 19.20 9.48 -4.26
N ALA A 80 19.68 10.42 -5.08
CA ALA A 80 19.31 10.51 -6.50
C ALA A 80 19.83 9.31 -7.31
N ALA A 81 21.12 8.98 -7.18
CA ALA A 81 21.72 7.83 -7.86
C ALA A 81 21.07 6.51 -7.42
N ARG A 82 20.72 6.38 -6.12
CA ARG A 82 19.95 5.25 -5.60
C ARG A 82 18.57 5.15 -6.25
N GLY A 83 17.86 6.27 -6.38
CA GLY A 83 16.56 6.31 -7.06
C GLY A 83 16.64 5.81 -8.50
N GLU A 84 17.63 6.27 -9.27
CA GLU A 84 17.82 5.83 -10.66
C GLU A 84 18.15 4.33 -10.77
N GLN A 85 18.97 3.80 -9.85
CA GLN A 85 19.27 2.37 -9.79
C GLN A 85 18.01 1.55 -9.49
N LEU A 86 17.21 1.96 -8.50
CA LEU A 86 15.96 1.28 -8.16
C LEU A 86 14.96 1.24 -9.31
N VAL A 87 14.84 2.34 -10.07
CA VAL A 87 14.00 2.38 -11.27
C VAL A 87 14.49 1.40 -12.33
N ARG A 88 15.80 1.34 -12.57
CA ARG A 88 16.40 0.40 -13.53
C ARG A 88 16.16 -1.06 -13.12
N ASP A 89 16.38 -1.39 -11.85
CA ASP A 89 16.21 -2.76 -11.33
C ASP A 89 14.74 -3.19 -11.40
N THR A 90 13.82 -2.30 -11.01
CA THR A 90 12.38 -2.56 -11.11
C THR A 90 11.97 -2.77 -12.57
N ALA A 91 12.46 -1.94 -13.48
CA ALA A 91 12.18 -2.10 -14.91
C ALA A 91 12.74 -3.40 -15.48
N ALA A 92 13.88 -3.90 -14.97
CA ALA A 92 14.44 -5.18 -15.39
C ALA A 92 13.56 -6.36 -14.92
N VAL A 93 13.11 -6.36 -13.66
CA VAL A 93 12.23 -7.40 -13.12
C VAL A 93 10.89 -7.46 -13.86
N MET A 94 10.30 -6.30 -14.17
CA MET A 94 9.01 -6.24 -14.88
C MET A 94 9.06 -6.67 -16.35
N ARG A 95 10.26 -6.83 -16.93
CA ARG A 95 10.44 -7.30 -18.32
C ARG A 95 10.63 -8.81 -18.43
N LEU A 96 10.83 -9.51 -17.32
CA LEU A 96 10.96 -10.98 -17.26
C LEU A 96 9.57 -11.63 -17.27
#